data_AF-A0A1I7NW44-F1
#
_entry.id   AF-A0A1I7NW44-F1
#
_cell.length_a   1.000
_cell.length_b   1.000
_cell.length_c   1.000
_cell.angle_alpha   90.00
_cell.angle_beta   90.00
_cell.angle_gamma   90.00
#
_symmetry.space_group_name_H-M   'P 1'
#
loop_
_entity.id
_entity.type
_entity.pdbx_description
1 polymer ?
#
loop_
_entity_poly.entity_id
_entity_poly.type
_entity_poly.pdbx_seq_one_letter_code
_entity_poly.pdbx_strand_id
1 'polypeptide(L)'
;MEKVDGLGRAVTRQSTTEEEYRKRLDMLTRRAETSKGREATLLEVILCLGTQDDEYRPASIRKYYAALAWAVDKAVERGDLDDVSEHAHRQALASRPRPRPKTAEPRTSARKRKQVDKWELHRVGKFLLTRGTIEDKLLVLLLVHGVFLGLRPSEYSDADLQGSLLVVRTRKATNGRGLGEFRELDLSGISHQEQASIHRLIESFATASQGELARLLDRLGGRLRRACRRVGVEPFALYTTRHQAIANMKAAGKSAAEIAAAVGHGSLRTAGKAYARRSSGWKLEATVRASQDMVDRADEKASPPLKLSEALRPKLP
;
A
#
# COMPACT_ATOMS: atom_id res chain seq x y z
N MET A 1 4.90 -21.11 -20.30
CA MET A 1 5.44 -21.73 -19.07
C MET A 1 5.02 -20.85 -17.89
N GLU A 2 4.20 -21.36 -16.96
CA GLU A 2 3.77 -20.58 -15.78
C GLU A 2 4.97 -20.23 -14.89
N LYS A 3 5.16 -18.94 -14.59
CA LYS A 3 6.23 -18.49 -13.69
C LYS A 3 5.78 -18.71 -12.25
N VAL A 4 6.36 -19.70 -11.59
CA VAL A 4 6.18 -19.98 -10.16
C VAL A 4 7.17 -19.16 -9.30
N ASP A 5 6.73 -18.65 -8.15
CA ASP A 5 7.63 -18.02 -7.18
C ASP A 5 8.43 -19.07 -6.37
N GLY A 6 9.37 -18.61 -5.54
CA GLY A 6 10.22 -19.48 -4.70
C GLY A 6 9.47 -20.28 -3.62
N LEU A 7 8.13 -20.25 -3.62
CA LEU A 7 7.25 -21.07 -2.80
C LEU A 7 6.35 -21.98 -3.66
N GLY A 8 6.64 -22.11 -4.96
CA GLY A 8 5.89 -22.96 -5.89
C GLY A 8 4.53 -22.40 -6.30
N ARG A 9 4.23 -21.12 -6.06
CA ARG A 9 2.93 -20.53 -6.40
C ARG A 9 2.96 -19.92 -7.79
N ALA A 10 1.99 -20.28 -8.63
CA ALA A 10 1.79 -19.65 -9.93
C ALA A 10 1.57 -18.14 -9.75
N VAL A 11 2.49 -17.33 -10.27
CA VAL A 11 2.36 -15.87 -10.25
C VAL A 11 1.54 -15.47 -11.46
N THR A 12 0.23 -15.34 -11.30
CA THR A 12 -0.63 -14.73 -12.31
C THR A 12 -0.29 -13.24 -12.38
N ARG A 13 0.49 -12.82 -13.38
CA ARG A 13 0.77 -11.41 -13.65
C ARG A 13 -0.55 -10.74 -14.08
N GLN A 14 -1.12 -9.92 -13.22
CA GLN A 14 -2.36 -9.18 -13.54
C GLN A 14 -2.06 -8.11 -14.61
N SER A 15 -3.01 -7.84 -15.51
CA SER A 15 -2.91 -6.82 -16.56
C SER A 15 -2.49 -5.43 -16.04
N THR A 16 -2.92 -5.09 -14.82
CA THR A 16 -2.52 -3.86 -14.11
C THR A 16 -1.04 -3.81 -13.78
N THR A 17 -0.40 -4.96 -13.54
CA THR A 17 1.04 -5.06 -13.25
C THR A 17 1.87 -4.82 -14.51
N GLU A 18 1.41 -5.31 -15.66
CA GLU A 18 2.09 -5.08 -16.94
C GLU A 18 2.01 -3.61 -17.37
N GLU A 19 0.85 -2.99 -17.23
CA GLU A 19 0.68 -1.55 -17.44
C GLU A 19 1.59 -0.72 -16.52
N GLU A 20 1.75 -1.17 -15.28
CA GLU A 20 2.69 -0.58 -14.32
C GLU A 20 4.17 -0.78 -14.70
N TYR A 21 4.52 -1.87 -15.39
CA TYR A 21 5.87 -2.08 -15.93
C TYR A 21 6.12 -1.21 -17.15
N ARG A 22 5.16 -1.13 -18.08
CA ARG A 22 5.22 -0.24 -19.26
C ARG A 22 5.49 1.20 -18.86
N LYS A 23 4.69 1.75 -17.95
CA LYS A 23 4.88 3.13 -17.43
C LYS A 23 6.26 3.37 -16.81
N ARG A 24 6.82 2.35 -16.14
CA ARG A 24 8.17 2.46 -15.54
C ARG A 24 9.25 2.37 -16.60
N LEU A 25 9.07 1.51 -17.60
CA LEU A 25 9.97 1.43 -18.74
C LEU A 25 10.02 2.77 -19.45
N ASP A 26 8.88 3.35 -19.83
CA ASP A 26 8.80 4.64 -20.52
C ASP A 26 9.53 5.75 -19.74
N MET A 27 9.34 5.78 -18.42
CA MET A 27 10.01 6.73 -17.53
C MET A 27 11.54 6.54 -17.52
N LEU A 28 12.02 5.29 -17.47
CA LEU A 28 13.44 4.97 -17.48
C LEU A 28 14.07 5.27 -18.85
N THR A 29 13.37 4.94 -19.94
CA THR A 29 13.78 5.23 -21.31
C THR A 29 13.97 6.73 -21.51
N ARG A 30 12.94 7.55 -21.21
CA ARG A 30 13.05 9.02 -21.31
C ARG A 30 14.22 9.58 -20.51
N ARG A 31 14.51 9.03 -19.34
CA ARG A 31 15.64 9.45 -18.51
C ARG A 31 16.98 9.09 -19.15
N ALA A 32 17.12 7.88 -19.69
CA ALA A 32 18.31 7.45 -20.42
C ALA A 32 18.52 8.29 -21.69
N GLU A 33 17.45 8.56 -22.43
CA GLU A 33 17.46 9.40 -23.63
C GLU A 33 17.91 10.82 -23.33
N THR A 34 17.32 11.44 -22.29
CA THR A 34 17.72 12.77 -21.82
C THR A 34 19.20 12.79 -21.44
N SER A 35 19.69 11.74 -20.77
CA SER A 35 21.11 11.65 -20.39
C SER A 35 22.05 11.45 -21.59
N LYS A 36 21.57 10.86 -22.69
CA LYS A 36 22.37 10.57 -23.88
C LYS A 36 22.23 11.61 -25.00
N GLY A 37 21.18 12.43 -24.96
CA GLY A 37 20.83 13.35 -26.04
C GLY A 37 20.29 12.68 -27.30
N ARG A 38 19.91 11.38 -27.22
CA ARG A 38 19.35 10.60 -28.33
C ARG A 38 18.46 9.47 -27.81
N GLU A 39 17.75 8.81 -28.73
CA GLU A 39 17.04 7.57 -28.43
C GLU A 39 17.97 6.52 -27.81
N ALA A 40 17.46 5.80 -26.80
CA ALA A 40 18.22 4.83 -26.02
C ALA A 40 17.68 3.42 -26.25
N THR A 41 18.58 2.46 -26.51
CA THR A 41 18.19 1.04 -26.62
C THR A 41 17.85 0.46 -25.26
N LEU A 42 17.13 -0.67 -25.21
CA LEU A 42 16.78 -1.34 -23.95
C LEU A 42 18.04 -1.67 -23.11
N LEU A 43 19.10 -2.16 -23.74
CA LEU A 43 20.38 -2.42 -23.08
C LEU A 43 20.95 -1.14 -22.46
N GLU A 44 20.92 -0.03 -23.18
CA GLU A 44 21.40 1.26 -22.70
C GLU A 44 20.59 1.78 -21.52
N VAL A 45 19.27 1.55 -21.50
CA VAL A 45 18.41 1.87 -20.36
C VAL A 45 18.81 1.06 -19.13
N ILE A 46 19.07 -0.25 -19.29
CA ILE A 46 19.52 -1.11 -18.19
C ILE A 46 20.86 -0.62 -17.64
N LEU A 47 21.83 -0.38 -18.52
CA LEU A 47 23.17 0.09 -18.14
C LEU A 47 23.12 1.47 -17.47
N CYS A 48 22.33 2.41 -17.99
CA CYS A 48 22.16 3.75 -17.41
C CYS A 48 21.55 3.71 -16.01
N LEU A 49 20.64 2.77 -15.73
CA LEU A 49 20.15 2.56 -14.37
C LEU A 49 21.20 1.89 -13.47
N GLY A 50 21.96 0.95 -14.03
CA GLY A 50 23.02 0.21 -13.35
C GLY A 50 24.10 1.09 -12.74
N THR A 51 24.36 2.26 -13.33
CA THR A 51 25.39 3.21 -12.87
C THR A 51 24.87 4.25 -11.85
N GLN A 52 23.59 4.21 -11.48
CA GLN A 52 22.98 5.20 -10.58
C GLN A 52 23.09 4.78 -9.10
N ASP A 53 24.32 4.57 -8.65
CA ASP A 53 24.64 4.27 -7.27
C ASP A 53 24.12 5.35 -6.32
N ASP A 54 23.61 4.90 -5.18
CA ASP A 54 23.08 5.71 -4.08
C ASP A 54 21.92 6.66 -4.42
N GLU A 55 21.36 6.59 -5.64
CA GLU A 55 20.23 7.44 -6.04
C GLU A 55 18.91 6.88 -5.51
N TYR A 56 18.73 5.57 -5.55
CA TYR A 56 17.44 4.91 -5.29
C TYR A 56 17.42 4.04 -4.04
N ARG A 57 16.25 4.01 -3.38
CA ARG A 57 16.00 3.04 -2.31
C ARG A 57 15.89 1.62 -2.87
N PRO A 58 16.20 0.58 -2.06
CA PRO A 58 16.09 -0.82 -2.49
C PRO A 58 14.73 -1.19 -3.10
N ALA A 59 13.65 -0.59 -2.60
CA ALA A 59 12.31 -0.85 -3.12
C ALA A 59 12.08 -0.31 -4.54
N SER A 60 12.68 0.84 -4.88
CA SER A 60 12.59 1.41 -6.23
C SER A 60 13.44 0.60 -7.20
N ILE A 61 14.68 0.25 -6.84
CA ILE A 61 15.56 -0.60 -7.65
C ILE A 61 14.87 -1.90 -8.01
N ARG A 62 14.29 -2.61 -7.03
CA ARG A 62 13.55 -3.86 -7.30
C ARG A 62 12.41 -3.68 -8.31
N LYS A 63 11.67 -2.57 -8.24
CA LYS A 63 10.55 -2.31 -9.17
C LYS A 63 11.04 -1.98 -10.57
N TYR A 64 12.10 -1.19 -10.68
CA TYR A 64 12.69 -0.85 -11.97
C TYR A 64 13.29 -2.07 -12.65
N TYR A 65 14.07 -2.88 -11.94
CA TYR A 65 14.63 -4.12 -12.49
C TYR A 65 13.56 -5.16 -12.81
N ALA A 66 12.44 -5.21 -12.08
CA ALA A 66 11.31 -6.06 -12.46
C ALA A 66 10.67 -5.62 -13.80
N ALA A 67 10.52 -4.31 -14.02
CA ALA A 67 10.02 -3.77 -15.28
C ALA A 67 10.99 -4.01 -16.45
N LEU A 68 12.29 -3.82 -16.22
CA LEU A 68 13.33 -4.07 -17.24
C LEU A 68 13.44 -5.56 -17.57
N ALA A 69 13.41 -6.45 -16.58
CA ALA A 69 13.39 -7.89 -16.82
C ALA A 69 12.15 -8.33 -17.60
N TRP A 70 10.98 -7.75 -17.31
CA TRP A 70 9.76 -7.97 -18.09
C TRP A 70 9.91 -7.45 -19.53
N ALA A 71 10.56 -6.31 -19.74
CA ALA A 71 10.80 -5.77 -21.08
C ALA A 71 11.73 -6.67 -21.90
N VAL A 72 12.79 -7.21 -21.29
CA VAL A 72 13.68 -8.20 -21.93
C VAL A 72 12.91 -9.48 -22.26
N ASP A 73 12.13 -10.01 -21.32
CA ASP A 73 11.26 -11.18 -21.59
C ASP A 73 10.36 -10.94 -22.82
N LYS A 74 9.75 -9.76 -22.92
CA LYS A 74 8.86 -9.40 -24.04
C LYS A 74 9.60 -9.23 -25.36
N ALA A 75 10.82 -8.69 -25.35
CA ALA A 75 11.64 -8.54 -26.54
C ALA A 75 12.07 -9.92 -27.08
N VAL A 76 12.45 -10.85 -26.20
CA VAL A 76 12.74 -12.25 -26.56
C VAL A 76 11.49 -12.95 -27.13
N GLU A 77 10.34 -12.82 -26.46
CA GLU A 77 9.07 -13.40 -26.92
C GLU A 77 8.65 -12.91 -28.32
N ARG A 78 9.04 -11.69 -28.72
CA ARG A 78 8.76 -11.13 -30.04
C ARG A 78 9.83 -11.45 -31.10
N GLY A 79 10.96 -12.04 -30.69
CA GLY A 79 12.12 -12.28 -31.57
C GLY A 79 12.94 -11.01 -31.85
N ASP A 80 12.80 -9.97 -31.03
CA ASP A 80 13.56 -8.71 -31.16
C ASP A 80 15.03 -8.86 -30.72
N LEU A 81 15.34 -9.94 -29.98
CA LEU A 81 16.67 -10.23 -29.43
C LEU A 81 17.12 -11.62 -29.86
N ASP A 82 18.32 -11.71 -30.42
CA ASP A 82 19.03 -12.98 -30.61
C ASP A 82 19.65 -13.46 -29.29
N ASP A 83 20.18 -14.69 -29.27
CA ASP A 83 20.75 -15.31 -28.06
C ASP A 83 21.90 -14.48 -27.45
N VAL A 84 22.72 -13.88 -28.31
CA VAL A 84 23.86 -13.03 -27.89
C VAL A 84 23.35 -11.75 -27.23
N SER A 85 22.36 -11.11 -27.84
CA SER A 85 21.74 -9.90 -27.31
C SER A 85 20.97 -10.20 -26.03
N GLU A 86 20.19 -11.28 -25.96
CA GLU A 86 19.53 -11.70 -24.72
C GLU A 86 20.57 -11.86 -23.61
N HIS A 87 21.66 -12.61 -23.85
CA HIS A 87 22.71 -12.82 -22.87
C HIS A 87 23.27 -11.50 -22.33
N ALA A 88 23.58 -10.55 -23.21
CA ALA A 88 24.07 -9.23 -22.83
C ALA A 88 23.06 -8.46 -21.93
N HIS A 89 21.76 -8.50 -22.27
CA HIS A 89 20.72 -7.87 -21.45
C HIS A 89 20.58 -8.52 -20.08
N ARG A 90 20.63 -9.86 -20.01
CA ARG A 90 20.55 -10.62 -18.75
C ARG A 90 21.76 -10.35 -17.86
N GLN A 91 22.96 -10.26 -18.45
CA GLN A 91 24.18 -9.90 -17.74
C GLN A 91 24.10 -8.47 -17.19
N ALA A 92 23.61 -7.50 -17.99
CA ALA A 92 23.41 -6.13 -17.53
C ALA A 92 22.37 -6.06 -16.38
N LEU A 93 21.31 -6.87 -16.41
CA LEU A 93 20.32 -6.95 -15.33
C LEU A 93 20.86 -7.54 -14.01
N ALA A 94 21.93 -8.33 -14.07
CA ALA A 94 22.61 -8.85 -12.89
C ALA A 94 23.37 -7.75 -12.13
N SER A 95 23.86 -6.74 -12.87
CA SER A 95 24.58 -5.59 -12.31
C SER A 95 23.59 -4.54 -11.82
N ARG A 96 23.34 -4.50 -10.51
CA ARG A 96 22.41 -3.57 -9.86
C ARG A 96 23.15 -2.42 -9.18
N PRO A 97 22.60 -1.19 -9.22
CA PRO A 97 23.21 -0.07 -8.53
C PRO A 97 23.17 -0.29 -7.01
N ARG A 98 24.18 0.25 -6.33
CA ARG A 98 24.20 0.32 -4.87
C ARG A 98 23.00 1.11 -4.37
N PRO A 99 22.21 0.55 -3.43
CA PRO A 99 21.04 1.26 -2.92
C PRO A 99 21.43 2.43 -2.02
N ARG A 100 20.67 3.52 -2.15
CA ARG A 100 20.78 4.71 -1.30
C ARG A 100 20.79 4.37 0.20
N PRO A 101 21.81 4.80 0.96
CA PRO A 101 21.96 4.51 2.39
C PRO A 101 20.75 4.94 3.21
N LYS A 102 20.33 4.14 4.19
CA LYS A 102 19.17 4.44 5.07
C LYS A 102 19.26 5.80 5.74
N THR A 103 20.47 6.22 6.11
CA THR A 103 20.82 7.50 6.74
C THR A 103 20.64 8.71 5.83
N ALA A 104 20.60 8.52 4.50
CA ALA A 104 20.42 9.62 3.57
C ALA A 104 19.02 10.26 3.68
N GLU A 105 18.94 11.56 3.44
CA GLU A 105 17.72 12.36 3.58
C GLU A 105 16.52 11.73 2.82
N PRO A 106 15.34 11.58 3.45
CA PRO A 106 14.19 10.98 2.79
C PRO A 106 13.74 11.80 1.57
N ARG A 107 13.52 11.11 0.43
CA ARG A 107 12.95 11.70 -0.79
C ARG A 107 11.52 11.20 -1.01
N THR A 108 10.73 12.01 -1.71
CA THR A 108 9.38 11.68 -2.19
C THR A 108 8.43 11.16 -1.10
N SER A 109 7.90 9.94 -1.25
CA SER A 109 6.93 9.34 -0.35
C SER A 109 7.48 9.06 1.05
N ALA A 110 8.80 8.99 1.21
CA ALA A 110 9.43 8.81 2.52
C ALA A 110 9.29 10.05 3.43
N ARG A 111 9.03 11.24 2.86
CA ARG A 111 8.73 12.48 3.61
C ARG A 111 7.29 12.56 4.09
N LYS A 112 6.39 11.68 3.63
CA LYS A 112 4.98 11.76 3.99
C LYS A 112 4.81 11.53 5.49
N ARG A 113 4.10 12.44 6.16
CA ARG A 113 3.71 12.31 7.55
C ARG A 113 2.93 11.01 7.76
N LYS A 114 3.32 10.25 8.79
CA LYS A 114 2.66 9.00 9.19
C LYS A 114 1.76 9.16 10.39
N GLN A 115 1.67 10.36 10.95
CA GLN A 115 0.84 10.67 12.09
C GLN A 115 0.22 12.05 11.91
N VAL A 116 -0.88 12.27 12.61
CA VAL A 116 -1.56 13.55 12.69
C VAL A 116 -2.08 13.70 14.11
N ASP A 117 -1.90 14.88 14.69
CA ASP A 117 -2.36 15.14 16.05
C ASP A 117 -3.87 15.41 16.04
N LYS A 118 -4.55 15.04 17.14
CA LYS A 118 -6.01 15.20 17.26
C LYS A 118 -6.45 16.65 17.07
N TRP A 119 -5.69 17.58 17.65
CA TRP A 119 -5.94 19.02 17.47
C TRP A 119 -5.74 19.49 16.02
N GLU A 120 -4.72 18.99 15.32
CA GLU A 120 -4.50 19.35 13.91
C GLU A 120 -5.68 18.87 13.05
N LEU A 121 -6.12 17.63 13.26
CA LEU A 121 -7.27 17.07 12.54
C LEU A 121 -8.55 17.85 12.85
N HIS A 122 -8.79 18.19 14.12
CA HIS A 122 -9.93 19.02 14.53
C HIS A 122 -9.88 20.41 13.88
N ARG A 123 -8.72 21.08 13.88
CA ARG A 123 -8.55 22.42 13.29
C ARG A 123 -8.82 22.41 11.79
N VAL A 124 -8.27 21.43 11.07
CA VAL A 124 -8.51 21.24 9.64
C VAL A 124 -9.99 20.93 9.39
N GLY A 125 -10.58 20.04 10.20
CA GLY A 125 -12.00 19.67 10.09
C GLY A 125 -12.93 20.87 10.27
N LYS A 126 -12.69 21.68 11.31
CA LYS A 126 -13.46 22.92 11.55
C LYS A 126 -13.41 23.86 10.34
N PHE A 127 -12.22 24.09 9.79
CA PHE A 127 -12.06 24.93 8.60
C PHE A 127 -12.83 24.40 7.38
N LEU A 128 -12.79 23.09 7.14
CA LEU A 128 -13.54 22.45 6.05
C LEU A 128 -15.06 22.61 6.26
N LEU A 129 -15.55 22.39 7.48
CA LEU A 129 -16.97 22.53 7.81
C LEU A 129 -17.47 23.97 7.70
N THR A 130 -16.65 24.98 8.01
CA THR A 130 -17.01 26.40 7.80
C THR A 130 -17.32 26.71 6.33
N ARG A 131 -16.66 26.02 5.39
CA ARG A 131 -16.96 26.14 3.95
C ARG A 131 -18.13 25.28 3.52
N GLY A 132 -18.25 24.09 4.10
CA GLY A 132 -19.45 23.26 4.05
C GLY A 132 -19.82 22.67 2.69
N THR A 133 -18.93 22.68 1.69
CA THR A 133 -19.22 22.02 0.40
C THR A 133 -19.36 20.50 0.58
N ILE A 134 -20.02 19.82 -0.37
CA ILE A 134 -20.23 18.36 -0.31
C ILE A 134 -18.88 17.63 -0.15
N GLU A 135 -17.87 18.00 -0.93
CA GLU A 135 -16.52 17.42 -0.81
C GLU A 135 -15.81 17.77 0.51
N ASP A 136 -16.09 18.95 1.11
CA ASP A 136 -15.52 19.30 2.42
C ASP A 136 -16.13 18.40 3.52
N LYS A 137 -17.45 18.21 3.50
CA LYS A 137 -18.17 17.33 4.44
C LYS A 137 -17.70 15.89 4.28
N LEU A 138 -17.59 15.40 3.04
CA LEU A 138 -17.07 14.08 2.73
C LEU A 138 -15.61 13.91 3.22
N LEU A 139 -14.76 14.92 3.00
CA LEU A 139 -13.39 14.90 3.48
C LEU A 139 -13.33 14.81 5.01
N VAL A 140 -14.17 15.57 5.73
CA VAL A 140 -14.23 15.51 7.19
C VAL A 140 -14.63 14.11 7.66
N LEU A 141 -15.66 13.51 7.07
CA LEU A 141 -16.06 12.14 7.36
C LEU A 141 -14.91 11.16 7.13
N LEU A 142 -14.24 11.25 5.99
CA LEU A 142 -13.10 10.39 5.68
C LEU A 142 -11.94 10.56 6.67
N LEU A 143 -11.70 11.78 7.16
CA LEU A 143 -10.64 12.06 8.13
C LEU A 143 -10.96 11.46 9.50
N VAL A 144 -12.17 11.72 10.01
CA VAL A 144 -12.64 11.27 11.33
C VAL A 144 -12.75 9.74 11.37
N HIS A 145 -13.44 9.16 10.40
CA HIS A 145 -13.60 7.70 10.33
C HIS A 145 -12.31 6.99 9.92
N GLY A 146 -11.42 7.66 9.18
CA GLY A 146 -10.15 7.09 8.76
C GLY A 146 -9.18 6.82 9.91
N VAL A 147 -9.14 7.69 10.93
CA VAL A 147 -8.29 7.52 12.13
C VAL A 147 -8.88 6.50 13.12
N PHE A 148 -10.11 6.06 12.89
CA PHE A 148 -10.83 5.09 13.69
C PHE A 148 -10.82 3.69 13.03
N LEU A 149 -11.30 3.58 11.79
CA LEU A 149 -11.47 2.32 11.05
C LEU A 149 -10.16 1.77 10.49
N GLY A 150 -9.20 2.64 10.16
CA GLY A 150 -7.94 2.24 9.55
C GLY A 150 -8.06 1.69 8.12
N LEU A 151 -9.17 1.93 7.42
CA LEU A 151 -9.32 1.56 6.00
C LEU A 151 -8.39 2.38 5.11
N ARG A 152 -8.02 1.83 3.95
CA ARG A 152 -7.42 2.65 2.88
C ARG A 152 -8.51 3.52 2.27
N PRO A 153 -8.20 4.73 1.78
CA PRO A 153 -9.21 5.58 1.16
C PRO A 153 -9.98 4.91 0.01
N SER A 154 -9.33 4.04 -0.76
CA SER A 154 -9.98 3.28 -1.84
C SER A 154 -10.69 1.99 -1.38
N GLU A 155 -10.64 1.63 -0.10
CA GLU A 155 -11.38 0.49 0.44
C GLU A 155 -12.82 0.86 0.81
N TYR A 156 -13.13 2.15 0.98
CA TYR A 156 -14.50 2.63 1.28
C TYR A 156 -15.50 2.39 0.14
N SER A 157 -15.05 2.33 -1.11
CA SER A 157 -15.93 2.09 -2.27
C SER A 157 -16.47 0.66 -2.35
N ASP A 158 -15.79 -0.28 -1.68
CA ASP A 158 -16.13 -1.71 -1.69
C ASP A 158 -16.48 -2.17 -0.26
N ALA A 159 -16.78 -1.22 0.63
CA ALA A 159 -17.18 -1.50 1.99
C ALA A 159 -18.70 -1.64 2.06
N ASP A 160 -19.18 -2.53 2.91
CA ASP A 160 -20.59 -2.80 3.10
C ASP A 160 -20.89 -2.96 4.59
N LEU A 161 -21.96 -2.34 5.07
CA LEU A 161 -22.34 -2.36 6.49
C LEU A 161 -23.56 -3.27 6.67
N GLN A 162 -23.33 -4.44 7.26
CA GLN A 162 -24.34 -5.47 7.51
C GLN A 162 -24.66 -5.48 9.01
N GLY A 163 -25.65 -4.68 9.42
CA GLY A 163 -25.93 -4.44 10.83
C GLY A 163 -24.75 -3.74 11.51
N SER A 164 -24.16 -4.38 12.52
CA SER A 164 -22.95 -3.90 13.20
C SER A 164 -21.64 -4.43 12.57
N LEU A 165 -21.70 -5.21 11.50
CA LEU A 165 -20.54 -5.80 10.86
C LEU A 165 -20.18 -5.02 9.59
N LEU A 166 -18.99 -4.43 9.56
CA LEU A 166 -18.46 -3.75 8.39
C LEU A 166 -17.57 -4.71 7.59
N VAL A 167 -18.06 -5.13 6.43
CA VAL A 167 -17.37 -6.04 5.50
C VAL A 167 -16.59 -5.21 4.48
N VAL A 168 -15.31 -5.51 4.29
CA VAL A 168 -14.43 -4.73 3.42
C VAL A 168 -13.59 -5.65 2.54
N ARG A 169 -13.59 -5.38 1.24
CA ARG A 169 -12.70 -6.08 0.30
C ARG A 169 -11.23 -5.71 0.54
N THR A 170 -10.39 -6.71 0.78
CA THR A 170 -8.95 -6.51 0.98
C THR A 170 -8.25 -6.31 -0.36
N ARG A 171 -7.90 -5.05 -0.68
CA ARG A 171 -7.18 -4.66 -1.93
C ARG A 171 -5.81 -5.34 -2.15
N LYS A 172 -5.30 -6.13 -1.20
CA LYS A 172 -4.04 -6.89 -1.29
C LYS A 172 -4.21 -8.41 -1.28
N ALA A 173 -5.43 -8.93 -1.46
CA ALA A 173 -5.67 -10.37 -1.56
C ALA A 173 -4.93 -11.00 -2.77
N THR A 174 -4.64 -10.20 -3.80
CA THR A 174 -3.91 -10.63 -4.99
C THR A 174 -2.48 -11.07 -4.64
N ASN A 175 -2.11 -12.30 -5.02
CA ASN A 175 -0.86 -12.99 -4.69
C ASN A 175 -0.72 -13.49 -3.23
N GLY A 176 -1.83 -13.76 -2.53
CA GLY A 176 -1.80 -14.36 -1.19
C GLY A 176 -1.21 -13.46 -0.09
N ARG A 177 -1.11 -12.15 -0.35
CA ARG A 177 -0.54 -11.14 0.57
C ARG A 177 -1.55 -10.54 1.56
N GLY A 178 -2.84 -10.83 1.39
CA GLY A 178 -3.93 -10.51 2.32
C GLY A 178 -4.23 -11.67 3.27
N LEU A 179 -5.15 -11.47 4.23
CA LEU A 179 -5.67 -12.54 5.10
C LEU A 179 -6.85 -13.30 4.48
N GLY A 180 -7.49 -12.70 3.48
CA GLY A 180 -8.61 -13.24 2.73
C GLY A 180 -9.02 -12.22 1.67
N GLU A 181 -10.04 -12.55 0.87
CA GLU A 181 -10.63 -11.59 -0.07
C GLU A 181 -11.37 -10.46 0.66
N PHE A 182 -12.05 -10.80 1.76
CA PHE A 182 -12.76 -9.85 2.61
C PHE A 182 -12.15 -9.84 4.01
N ARG A 183 -12.44 -8.76 4.74
CA ARG A 183 -12.22 -8.67 6.19
C ARG A 183 -13.41 -7.99 6.84
N GLU A 184 -13.64 -8.37 8.08
CA GLU A 184 -14.79 -7.92 8.85
C GLU A 184 -14.33 -7.11 10.06
N LEU A 185 -15.00 -5.97 10.26
CA LEU A 185 -14.82 -5.11 11.41
C LEU A 185 -16.11 -5.11 12.23
N ASP A 186 -16.00 -5.46 13.51
CA ASP A 186 -17.10 -5.41 14.46
C ASP A 186 -17.26 -4.00 15.01
N LEU A 187 -18.45 -3.42 14.77
CA LEU A 187 -18.88 -2.10 15.23
C LEU A 187 -19.93 -2.20 16.35
N SER A 188 -20.18 -3.38 16.94
CA SER A 188 -21.19 -3.57 18.01
C SER A 188 -20.98 -2.64 19.21
N GLY A 189 -19.73 -2.32 19.55
CA GLY A 189 -19.37 -1.37 20.60
C GLY A 189 -19.43 0.11 20.20
N ILE A 190 -19.92 0.43 18.99
CA ILE A 190 -19.96 1.78 18.42
C ILE A 190 -21.40 2.27 18.40
N SER A 191 -21.62 3.54 18.77
CA SER A 191 -22.96 4.11 18.87
C SER A 191 -23.68 4.10 17.51
N HIS A 192 -25.01 3.96 17.52
CA HIS A 192 -25.82 4.00 16.31
C HIS A 192 -25.63 5.29 15.49
N GLN A 193 -25.41 6.43 16.16
CA GLN A 193 -25.14 7.70 15.48
C GLN A 193 -23.82 7.66 14.70
N GLU A 194 -22.78 7.06 15.28
CA GLU A 194 -21.47 6.92 14.64
C GLU A 194 -21.52 5.88 13.51
N GLN A 195 -22.21 4.76 13.71
CA GLN A 195 -22.47 3.76 12.65
C GLN A 195 -23.22 4.39 11.46
N ALA A 196 -24.26 5.19 11.72
CA ALA A 196 -24.98 5.93 10.67
C ALA A 196 -24.06 6.93 9.96
N SER A 197 -23.09 7.52 10.67
CA SER A 197 -22.09 8.39 10.04
C SER A 197 -21.10 7.64 9.17
N ILE A 198 -20.71 6.42 9.55
CA ILE A 198 -19.87 5.53 8.74
C ILE A 198 -20.63 5.09 7.48
N HIS A 199 -21.92 4.74 7.62
CA HIS A 199 -22.78 4.38 6.50
C HIS A 199 -22.82 5.49 5.42
N ARG A 200 -23.09 6.74 5.83
CA ARG A 200 -23.09 7.89 4.91
C ARG A 200 -21.76 8.08 4.18
N LEU A 201 -20.64 7.82 4.86
CA LEU A 201 -19.32 7.86 4.24
C LEU A 201 -19.20 6.77 3.17
N ILE A 202 -19.59 5.54 3.47
CA ILE A 202 -19.53 4.41 2.53
C ILE A 202 -20.40 4.68 1.29
N GLU A 203 -21.64 5.11 1.48
CA GLU A 203 -22.57 5.46 0.38
C GLU A 203 -21.99 6.54 -0.55
N SER A 204 -21.28 7.51 0.03
CA SER A 204 -20.62 8.57 -0.75
C SER A 204 -19.47 8.07 -1.64
N PHE A 205 -18.95 6.87 -1.37
CA PHE A 205 -17.88 6.23 -2.13
C PHE A 205 -18.38 5.11 -3.05
N ALA A 206 -19.52 4.49 -2.74
CA ALA A 206 -20.09 3.35 -3.47
C ALA A 206 -20.51 3.69 -4.91
N THR A 207 -20.77 4.96 -5.22
CA THR A 207 -21.27 5.41 -6.52
C THR A 207 -20.19 5.65 -7.58
N ALA A 208 -18.91 5.56 -7.23
CA ALA A 208 -17.82 5.90 -8.13
C ALA A 208 -17.23 4.67 -8.84
N SER A 209 -17.12 4.70 -10.17
CA SER A 209 -16.27 3.75 -10.90
C SER A 209 -14.80 3.88 -10.47
N GLN A 210 -13.95 2.89 -10.77
CA GLN A 210 -12.53 2.91 -10.36
C GLN A 210 -11.77 4.16 -10.85
N GLY A 211 -12.05 4.63 -12.08
CA GLY A 211 -11.43 5.85 -12.62
C GLY A 211 -11.93 7.13 -11.94
N GLU A 212 -13.21 7.16 -11.56
CA GLU A 212 -13.81 8.29 -10.84
C GLU A 212 -13.35 8.34 -9.39
N LEU A 213 -13.20 7.17 -8.75
CA LEU A 213 -12.67 7.04 -7.39
C LEU A 213 -11.26 7.62 -7.29
N ALA A 214 -10.36 7.29 -8.23
CA ALA A 214 -9.01 7.85 -8.25
C ALA A 214 -9.04 9.38 -8.35
N ARG A 215 -9.85 9.93 -9.28
CA ARG A 215 -10.01 11.38 -9.45
C ARG A 215 -10.60 12.04 -8.21
N LEU A 216 -11.60 11.44 -7.58
CA LEU A 216 -12.20 11.92 -6.34
C LEU A 216 -11.16 11.99 -5.22
N LEU A 217 -10.41 10.90 -5.00
CA LEU A 217 -9.36 10.85 -3.99
C LEU A 217 -8.26 11.89 -4.23
N ASP A 218 -7.89 12.14 -5.49
CA ASP A 218 -6.94 13.20 -5.84
C ASP A 218 -7.49 14.60 -5.54
N ARG A 219 -8.76 14.87 -5.86
CA ARG A 219 -9.43 16.14 -5.51
C ARG A 219 -9.48 16.34 -3.99
N LEU A 220 -9.91 15.33 -3.25
CA LEU A 220 -9.96 15.36 -1.78
C LEU A 220 -8.56 15.56 -1.18
N GLY A 221 -7.54 14.89 -1.71
CA GLY A 221 -6.15 15.07 -1.29
C GLY A 221 -5.61 16.47 -1.56
N GLY A 222 -5.92 17.06 -2.71
CA GLY A 222 -5.58 18.44 -3.03
C GLY A 222 -6.28 19.44 -2.10
N ARG A 223 -7.57 19.20 -1.81
CA ARG A 223 -8.39 20.00 -0.89
C ARG A 223 -7.85 19.95 0.54
N LEU A 224 -7.50 18.76 1.04
CA LEU A 224 -6.83 18.58 2.33
C LEU A 224 -5.54 19.40 2.42
N ARG A 225 -4.67 19.28 1.41
CA ARG A 225 -3.40 20.03 1.38
C ARG A 225 -3.63 21.54 1.46
N ARG A 226 -4.62 22.06 0.74
CA ARG A 226 -4.99 23.49 0.79
C ARG A 226 -5.52 23.88 2.17
N ALA A 227 -6.40 23.06 2.75
CA ALA A 227 -6.94 23.29 4.09
C ALA A 227 -5.84 23.34 5.15
N CYS A 228 -4.93 22.35 5.17
CA CYS A 228 -3.77 22.33 6.07
C CYS A 228 -2.96 23.64 5.99
N ARG A 229 -2.58 24.06 4.76
CA ARG A 229 -1.83 25.31 4.56
C ARG A 229 -2.60 26.53 5.08
N ARG A 230 -3.91 26.60 4.85
CA ARG A 230 -4.74 27.74 5.25
C ARG A 230 -4.85 27.89 6.77
N VAL A 231 -4.82 26.78 7.51
CA VAL A 231 -4.90 26.77 8.97
C VAL A 231 -3.54 26.64 9.66
N GLY A 232 -2.43 26.69 8.92
CA GLY A 232 -1.07 26.59 9.49
C GLY A 232 -0.73 25.21 10.05
N VAL A 233 -1.30 24.14 9.49
CA VAL A 233 -0.97 22.75 9.82
C VAL A 233 -0.05 22.17 8.74
N GLU A 234 0.99 21.44 9.14
CA GLU A 234 1.87 20.78 8.18
C GLU A 234 1.06 19.76 7.33
N PRO A 235 1.10 19.82 5.99
CA PRO A 235 0.27 18.96 5.15
C PRO A 235 0.47 17.46 5.40
N PHE A 236 -0.64 16.74 5.55
CA PHE A 236 -0.66 15.28 5.59
C PHE A 236 -1.52 14.71 4.45
N ALA A 237 -1.43 13.40 4.21
CA ALA A 237 -2.16 12.73 3.14
C ALA A 237 -3.40 12.03 3.70
N LEU A 238 -4.39 11.73 2.84
CA LEU A 238 -5.53 10.89 3.22
C LEU A 238 -5.07 9.56 3.86
N TYR A 239 -4.01 8.96 3.31
CA TYR A 239 -3.43 7.72 3.83
C TYR A 239 -2.81 7.84 5.23
N THR A 240 -2.53 9.07 5.70
CA THR A 240 -2.02 9.30 7.06
C THR A 240 -3.03 8.87 8.12
N THR A 241 -4.34 8.94 7.84
CA THR A 241 -5.38 8.54 8.79
C THR A 241 -5.31 7.04 9.13
N ARG A 242 -5.06 6.19 8.13
CA ARG A 242 -4.78 4.75 8.36
C ARG A 242 -3.56 4.53 9.24
N HIS A 243 -2.49 5.28 9.04
CA HIS A 243 -1.31 5.16 9.90
C HIS A 243 -1.62 5.57 11.33
N GLN A 244 -2.41 6.64 11.50
CA GLN A 244 -2.86 7.10 12.80
C GLN A 244 -3.79 6.09 13.47
N ALA A 245 -4.74 5.48 12.76
CA ALA A 245 -5.60 4.42 13.29
C ALA A 245 -4.80 3.24 13.83
N ILE A 246 -3.75 2.81 13.11
CA ILE A 246 -2.86 1.74 13.59
C ILE A 246 -2.08 2.18 14.83
N ALA A 247 -1.66 3.44 14.93
CA ALA A 247 -1.05 3.95 16.16
C ALA A 247 -2.06 3.99 17.32
N ASN A 248 -3.32 4.37 17.07
CA ASN A 248 -4.40 4.35 18.06
C ASN A 248 -4.64 2.91 18.56
N MET A 249 -4.74 1.93 17.67
CA MET A 249 -4.87 0.50 18.04
C MET A 249 -3.69 0.01 18.89
N LYS A 250 -2.45 0.39 18.54
CA LYS A 250 -1.26 0.08 19.36
C LYS A 250 -1.34 0.74 20.73
N ALA A 251 -1.78 2.00 20.80
CA ALA A 251 -1.93 2.73 22.06
C ALA A 251 -2.96 2.06 22.96
N ALA A 252 -4.06 1.59 22.38
CA ALA A 252 -5.12 0.81 23.03
C ALA A 252 -4.68 -0.62 23.44
N GLY A 253 -3.46 -1.03 23.13
CA GLY A 253 -2.90 -2.32 23.57
C GLY A 253 -3.25 -3.51 22.69
N LYS A 254 -3.80 -3.28 21.49
CA LYS A 254 -4.12 -4.38 20.55
C LYS A 254 -2.88 -5.17 20.14
N SER A 255 -3.05 -6.48 20.00
CA SER A 255 -2.03 -7.40 19.54
C SER A 255 -1.68 -7.14 18.06
N ALA A 256 -0.53 -7.67 17.62
CA ALA A 256 -0.15 -7.57 16.21
C ALA A 256 -1.15 -8.29 15.29
N ALA A 257 -1.75 -9.39 15.76
CA ALA A 257 -2.76 -10.15 15.05
C ALA A 257 -4.08 -9.39 14.93
N GLU A 258 -4.58 -8.81 16.02
CA GLU A 258 -5.78 -7.95 16.00
C GLU A 258 -5.62 -6.78 15.04
N ILE A 259 -4.45 -6.11 15.08
CA ILE A 259 -4.16 -5.01 14.16
C ILE A 259 -4.10 -5.52 12.72
N ALA A 260 -3.43 -6.66 12.47
CA ALA A 260 -3.30 -7.22 11.13
C ALA A 260 -4.65 -7.64 10.54
N ALA A 261 -5.50 -8.26 11.36
CA ALA A 261 -6.88 -8.61 11.04
C ALA A 261 -7.69 -7.37 10.66
N ALA A 262 -7.73 -6.36 11.53
CA ALA A 262 -8.55 -5.16 11.34
C ALA A 262 -8.19 -4.41 10.05
N VAL A 263 -6.89 -4.36 9.73
CA VAL A 263 -6.41 -3.58 8.58
C VAL A 263 -6.12 -4.44 7.33
N GLY A 264 -6.34 -5.76 7.39
CA GLY A 264 -6.16 -6.68 6.26
C GLY A 264 -4.71 -6.87 5.83
N HIS A 265 -3.80 -7.12 6.78
CA HIS A 265 -2.40 -7.44 6.50
C HIS A 265 -2.14 -8.94 6.56
N GLY A 266 -1.68 -9.56 5.48
CA GLY A 266 -1.23 -10.95 5.50
C GLY A 266 0.17 -11.18 6.11
N SER A 267 0.75 -10.19 6.80
CA SER A 267 2.03 -10.34 7.51
C SER A 267 2.10 -9.46 8.74
N LEU A 268 2.27 -10.09 9.92
CA LEU A 268 2.41 -9.40 11.20
C LEU A 268 3.64 -8.48 11.27
N ARG A 269 4.72 -8.82 10.54
CA ARG A 269 5.96 -8.02 10.51
C ARG A 269 5.75 -6.60 9.98
N THR A 270 4.73 -6.41 9.13
CA THR A 270 4.40 -5.12 8.52
C THR A 270 3.68 -4.20 9.50
N ALA A 271 2.91 -4.74 10.44
CA ALA A 271 2.18 -3.98 11.45
C ALA A 271 3.13 -3.23 12.41
N GLY A 272 4.27 -3.83 12.76
CA GLY A 272 5.25 -3.25 13.67
C GLY A 272 6.06 -2.08 13.09
N LYS A 273 6.65 -2.24 11.90
CA LYS A 273 7.72 -1.35 11.39
C LYS A 273 7.26 -0.25 10.41
N ALA A 274 6.17 -0.44 9.67
CA ALA A 274 5.79 0.47 8.60
C ALA A 274 4.90 1.66 9.05
N TYR A 275 4.18 1.46 10.15
CA TYR A 275 3.14 2.36 10.67
C TYR A 275 3.64 3.27 11.79
N ALA A 276 2.82 4.26 12.17
CA ALA A 276 3.13 5.12 13.30
C ALA A 276 3.33 4.32 14.60
N ARG A 277 4.12 4.90 15.50
CA ARG A 277 4.52 4.29 16.77
C ARG A 277 3.36 4.39 17.77
N ARG A 278 3.37 3.50 18.77
CA ARG A 278 2.40 3.51 19.89
C ARG A 278 2.35 4.87 20.58
N SER A 279 3.50 5.52 20.76
CA SER A 279 3.63 6.84 21.39
C SER A 279 2.87 7.95 20.66
N SER A 280 2.59 7.78 19.37
CA SER A 280 1.87 8.76 18.55
C SER A 280 0.36 8.49 18.50
N GLY A 281 -0.12 7.43 19.16
CA GLY A 281 -1.54 7.09 19.21
C GLY A 281 -2.30 8.01 20.15
N TRP A 282 -3.54 8.32 19.79
CA TRP A 282 -4.46 9.08 20.62
C TRP A 282 -4.96 8.16 21.74
N LYS A 283 -4.54 8.43 22.97
CA LYS A 283 -4.87 7.59 24.14
C LYS A 283 -6.39 7.65 24.42
N LEU A 284 -6.94 6.55 24.92
CA LEU A 284 -8.35 6.42 25.35
C LEU A 284 -9.41 6.52 24.24
N GLU A 285 -8.99 6.49 22.97
CA GLU A 285 -9.93 6.44 21.86
C GLU A 285 -10.46 5.02 21.63
N ALA A 286 -11.75 4.91 21.32
CA ALA A 286 -12.32 3.67 20.82
C ALA A 286 -11.59 3.28 19.54
N THR A 287 -11.37 1.98 19.35
CA THR A 287 -10.79 1.43 18.12
C THR A 287 -11.64 0.27 17.65
N VAL A 288 -11.76 0.12 16.32
CA VAL A 288 -12.47 -1.04 15.76
C VAL A 288 -11.82 -2.36 16.16
N ARG A 289 -12.64 -3.39 16.22
CA ARG A 289 -12.22 -4.77 16.41
C ARG A 289 -12.39 -5.52 15.10
N ALA A 290 -11.50 -6.44 14.79
CA ALA A 290 -11.76 -7.42 13.74
C ALA A 290 -12.67 -8.52 14.31
N SER A 291 -13.40 -9.23 13.46
CA SER A 291 -14.08 -10.46 13.89
C SER A 291 -13.07 -11.50 14.38
N GLN A 292 -13.49 -12.40 15.27
CA GLN A 292 -12.60 -13.41 15.85
C GLN A 292 -11.99 -14.31 14.77
N ASP A 293 -12.79 -14.74 13.77
CA ASP A 293 -12.32 -15.50 12.61
C ASP A 293 -11.18 -14.79 11.86
N MET A 294 -11.23 -13.46 11.72
CA MET A 294 -10.14 -12.70 11.09
C MET A 294 -8.86 -12.66 11.95
N VAL A 295 -8.99 -12.66 13.27
CA VAL A 295 -7.86 -12.72 14.20
C VAL A 295 -7.21 -14.10 14.14
N ASP A 296 -8.00 -15.16 14.19
CA ASP A 296 -7.52 -16.54 14.14
C ASP A 296 -6.74 -16.81 12.85
N ARG A 297 -7.27 -16.38 11.69
CA ARG A 297 -6.56 -16.44 10.40
C ARG A 297 -5.25 -15.65 10.39
N ALA A 298 -5.17 -14.54 11.14
CA ALA A 298 -3.95 -13.76 11.23
C ALA A 298 -2.87 -14.48 12.04
N ASP A 299 -3.26 -15.17 13.11
CA ASP A 299 -2.37 -15.98 13.94
C ASP A 299 -1.91 -17.26 13.25
N GLU A 300 -2.81 -17.97 12.56
CA GLU A 300 -2.46 -19.13 11.73
C GLU A 300 -1.41 -18.76 10.67
N LYS A 301 -1.61 -17.64 9.98
CA LYS A 301 -0.67 -17.16 8.95
C LYS A 301 0.66 -16.67 9.52
N ALA A 302 0.67 -16.30 10.80
CA ALA A 302 1.88 -15.86 11.50
C ALA A 302 2.71 -17.02 12.05
N SER A 303 2.06 -18.17 12.29
CA SER A 303 2.72 -19.38 12.74
C SER A 303 3.70 -19.86 11.67
N PRO A 304 4.97 -20.13 12.02
CA PRO A 304 5.90 -20.72 11.06
C PRO A 304 5.33 -22.06 10.59
N PRO A 305 5.54 -22.46 9.32
CA PRO A 305 5.17 -23.81 8.91
C PRO A 305 5.88 -24.78 9.86
N LEU A 306 5.12 -25.73 10.40
CA LEU A 306 5.67 -26.88 11.11
C LEU A 306 6.82 -27.39 10.25
N LYS A 307 8.06 -27.30 10.77
CA LYS A 307 9.17 -28.04 10.18
C LYS A 307 8.72 -29.49 10.26
N LEU A 308 8.43 -30.13 9.13
CA LEU A 308 8.42 -31.59 9.09
C LEU A 308 9.76 -32.00 9.71
N SER A 309 9.69 -32.71 10.82
CA SER A 309 10.86 -33.25 11.50
C SER A 309 11.68 -34.05 10.47
N GLU A 310 12.99 -33.94 10.55
CA GLU A 310 13.96 -34.68 9.72
C GLU A 310 13.89 -36.22 9.90
N ALA A 311 12.86 -36.74 10.58
CA ALA A 311 12.69 -38.14 10.94
C ALA A 311 12.13 -39.04 9.80
N LEU A 312 11.90 -38.51 8.59
CA LEU A 312 11.30 -39.24 7.47
C LEU A 312 12.15 -39.28 6.20
N ARG A 313 13.47 -39.02 6.27
CA ARG A 313 14.36 -39.39 5.17
C ARG A 313 14.59 -40.92 5.22
N PRO A 314 14.13 -41.72 4.24
CA PRO A 314 14.57 -43.10 4.16
C PRO A 314 16.09 -43.09 3.99
N LYS A 315 16.78 -43.83 4.87
CA LYS A 315 18.19 -44.17 4.63
C LYS A 315 18.21 -45.05 3.38
N LEU A 316 18.64 -44.49 2.27
CA LEU A 316 18.98 -45.27 1.08
C LEU A 316 20.18 -46.16 1.42
N PRO A 317 20.21 -47.42 0.95
CA PRO A 317 21.33 -48.32 1.12
C PRO A 317 22.59 -47.82 0.42
#